data_AF-A0A0N5CGU5-F1
#
_entry.id   AF-A0A0N5CGU5-F1
#
_cell.length_a   1.000
_cell.length_b   1.000
_cell.length_c   1.000
_cell.angle_alpha   90.00
_cell.angle_beta   90.00
_cell.angle_gamma   90.00
#
_symmetry.space_group_name_H-M   'P 1'
#
loop_
_entity.id
_entity.type
_entity.pdbx_description
1 polymer ?
#
loop_
_entity_poly.entity_id
_entity_poly.type
_entity_poly.pdbx_seq_one_letter_code
_entity_poly.pdbx_strand_id
1 'polypeptide(L)'
;MTNYIFLVLPRWGFFNNFLKNNNWMATVFYILTPQQTTFMFLITLLISINRYIAVKYPLSYETFFSKSKVVIILLSFVILSTMIGLGNIPFNPSYEIFDLFGYFIPILKSKSVIYYQFFYTIILFGMISIATCTFNVMAILTIKKLNQNGNKQKRELYYIIYSIFIFITVFFVEAYFICRFIALKYKIKFFIDINYFFNVV
;
A
#
# COMPACT_ATOMS: atom_id res chain seq x y z
N MET A 1 8.63 8.95 6.08
CA MET A 1 8.92 9.36 7.48
C MET A 1 8.93 8.18 8.43
N THR A 2 7.86 7.37 8.53
CA THR A 2 7.79 6.17 9.40
C THR A 2 8.98 5.22 9.22
N ASN A 3 9.24 4.74 7.99
CA ASN A 3 10.39 3.86 7.74
C ASN A 3 11.73 4.49 8.11
N TYR A 4 11.90 5.79 7.91
CA TYR A 4 13.15 6.46 8.23
C TYR A 4 13.42 6.46 9.75
N ILE A 5 12.41 6.85 10.54
CA ILE A 5 12.50 6.93 11.99
C ILE A 5 12.67 5.54 12.62
N PHE A 6 11.90 4.55 12.16
CA PHE A 6 11.78 3.26 12.84
C PHE A 6 12.66 2.15 12.25
N LEU A 7 13.20 2.31 11.03
CA LEU A 7 14.09 1.33 10.38
C LEU A 7 15.46 1.91 10.01
N VAL A 8 15.53 3.09 9.38
CA VAL A 8 16.80 3.63 8.86
C VAL A 8 17.70 4.15 9.99
N LEU A 9 17.19 5.02 10.86
CA LEU A 9 17.96 5.56 11.99
C LEU A 9 18.50 4.46 12.94
N PRO A 10 17.69 3.46 13.34
CA PRO A 10 18.17 2.40 14.24
C PRO A 10 19.23 1.50 13.57
N ARG A 11 19.13 1.29 12.25
CA ARG A 11 20.16 0.58 11.50
C ARG A 11 21.50 1.32 11.50
N TRP A 12 21.49 2.64 11.50
CA TRP A 12 22.71 3.46 11.62
C TRP A 12 23.25 3.55 13.06
N GLY A 13 22.62 2.84 14.01
CA GLY A 13 23.05 2.81 15.40
C GLY A 13 22.37 3.84 16.31
N PHE A 14 21.54 4.73 15.75
CA PHE A 14 20.86 5.75 16.55
C PHE A 14 19.74 5.16 17.39
N PHE A 15 19.69 5.53 18.67
CA PHE A 15 18.63 5.17 19.61
C PHE A 15 18.46 3.66 19.88
N ASN A 16 19.42 2.80 19.53
CA ASN A 16 19.27 1.34 19.70
C ASN A 16 18.98 0.91 21.13
N ASN A 17 19.71 1.46 22.12
CA ASN A 17 19.47 1.16 23.54
C ASN A 17 18.06 1.59 23.98
N PHE A 18 17.60 2.74 23.51
CA PHE A 18 16.25 3.23 23.81
C PHE A 18 15.20 2.31 23.19
N LEU A 19 15.31 2.00 21.90
CA LEU A 19 14.35 1.18 21.17
C LEU A 19 14.31 -0.28 21.67
N LYS A 20 15.45 -0.83 22.09
CA LYS A 20 15.55 -2.19 22.65
C LYS A 20 14.75 -2.32 23.95
N ASN A 21 14.71 -1.26 24.75
CA ASN A 21 13.99 -1.22 26.01
C ASN A 21 12.53 -0.77 25.87
N ASN A 22 12.12 -0.32 24.68
CA ASN A 22 10.81 0.29 24.43
C ASN A 22 10.05 -0.43 23.30
N ASN A 23 9.47 -1.60 23.61
CA ASN A 23 8.72 -2.40 22.65
C ASN A 23 7.54 -1.66 22.00
N TRP A 24 6.95 -0.68 22.69
CA TRP A 24 5.87 0.13 22.15
C TRP A 24 6.26 0.88 20.85
N MET A 25 7.54 1.21 20.65
CA MET A 25 8.01 1.82 19.41
C MET A 25 7.93 0.85 18.22
N ALA A 26 8.25 -0.43 18.44
CA ALA A 26 8.06 -1.45 17.42
C ALA A 26 6.56 -1.63 17.13
N THR A 27 5.71 -1.57 18.15
CA THR A 27 4.26 -1.63 17.98
C THR A 27 3.74 -0.46 17.15
N VAL A 28 4.17 0.77 17.43
CA VAL A 28 3.81 1.95 16.64
C VAL A 28 4.25 1.78 15.19
N PHE A 29 5.47 1.31 14.93
CA PHE A 29 5.95 1.04 13.58
C PHE A 29 5.05 0.04 12.82
N TYR A 30 4.71 -1.07 13.47
CA TYR A 30 3.87 -2.11 12.88
C TYR A 30 2.38 -1.75 12.80
N ILE A 31 1.92 -0.71 13.48
CA ILE A 31 0.58 -0.13 13.26
C ILE A 31 0.63 0.83 12.08
N LEU A 32 1.55 1.79 12.10
CA LEU A 32 1.58 2.89 11.14
C LEU A 32 1.90 2.42 9.72
N THR A 33 2.83 1.49 9.56
CA THR A 33 3.27 1.03 8.24
C THR A 33 2.14 0.37 7.43
N PRO A 34 1.45 -0.67 7.93
CA PRO A 34 0.31 -1.24 7.22
C PRO A 34 -0.87 -0.26 7.13
N GLN A 35 -1.15 0.56 8.15
CA GLN A 35 -2.19 1.60 8.06
C GLN A 35 -1.95 2.55 6.88
N GLN A 36 -0.75 3.13 6.77
CA GLN A 36 -0.39 4.04 5.68
C GLN A 36 -0.49 3.35 4.31
N THR A 37 -0.02 2.11 4.23
CA THR A 37 -0.06 1.32 3.00
C THR A 37 -1.50 1.03 2.57
N THR A 38 -2.35 0.53 3.49
CA THR A 38 -3.77 0.29 3.23
C THR A 38 -4.48 1.55 2.79
N PHE A 39 -4.24 2.68 3.47
CA PHE A 39 -4.84 3.96 3.09
C PHE A 39 -4.42 4.39 1.67
N MET A 40 -3.15 4.21 1.30
CA MET A 40 -2.65 4.51 -0.04
C MET A 40 -3.35 3.66 -1.12
N PHE A 41 -3.53 2.36 -0.90
CA PHE A 41 -4.28 1.49 -1.82
C PHE A 41 -5.75 1.94 -1.97
N LEU A 42 -6.41 2.26 -0.86
CA LEU A 42 -7.81 2.71 -0.87
C LEU A 42 -7.99 4.05 -1.59
N ILE A 43 -7.09 5.01 -1.37
CA ILE A 43 -7.11 6.30 -2.09
C ILE A 43 -6.86 6.09 -3.58
N THR A 44 -5.95 5.18 -3.95
CA THR A 44 -5.70 4.86 -5.37
C THR A 44 -6.95 4.29 -6.03
N LEU A 45 -7.65 3.37 -5.36
CA LEU A 45 -8.94 2.84 -5.82
C LEU A 45 -9.99 3.94 -5.97
N LEU A 46 -10.11 4.84 -4.99
CA LEU A 46 -11.05 5.95 -5.05
C LEU A 46 -10.79 6.88 -6.24
N ILE A 47 -9.52 7.20 -6.52
CA ILE A 47 -9.13 8.01 -7.67
C ILE A 47 -9.53 7.31 -8.99
N SER A 48 -9.34 6.00 -9.10
CA SER A 48 -9.74 5.22 -10.26
C SER A 48 -11.26 5.16 -10.46
N ILE A 49 -12.03 4.96 -9.38
CA ILE A 49 -13.50 5.01 -9.41
C ILE A 49 -13.98 6.41 -9.80
N ASN A 50 -13.41 7.45 -9.18
CA ASN A 50 -13.75 8.84 -9.43
C ASN A 50 -13.60 9.19 -10.92
N ARG A 51 -12.46 8.80 -11.51
CA ARG A 51 -12.21 8.99 -12.94
C ARG A 51 -13.21 8.26 -13.81
N TYR A 52 -13.48 6.99 -13.52
CA TYR A 52 -14.42 6.21 -14.30
C TYR A 52 -15.82 6.83 -14.30
N ILE A 53 -16.31 7.25 -13.12
CA ILE A 53 -17.62 7.90 -12.99
C ILE A 53 -17.64 9.24 -13.72
N ALA A 54 -16.59 10.05 -13.60
CA ALA A 54 -16.50 11.34 -14.29
C ALA A 54 -16.58 11.21 -15.82
N VAL A 55 -15.97 10.16 -16.38
CA VAL A 55 -16.00 9.91 -17.83
C VAL A 55 -17.32 9.30 -18.28
N LYS A 56 -17.80 8.26 -17.59
CA LYS A 56 -18.96 7.47 -18.06
C LYS A 56 -20.30 8.08 -17.68
N TYR A 57 -20.38 8.74 -16.52
CA TYR A 57 -21.61 9.25 -15.93
C TYR A 57 -21.45 10.70 -15.44
N PRO A 58 -21.10 11.65 -16.32
CA PRO A 58 -20.81 13.03 -15.92
C PRO A 58 -21.99 13.72 -15.22
N LEU A 59 -23.23 13.47 -15.69
CA LEU A 59 -24.45 14.04 -15.08
C LEU A 59 -24.74 13.50 -13.68
N SER A 60 -24.32 12.27 -13.39
CA SER A 60 -24.49 11.65 -12.08
C SER A 60 -23.28 11.87 -11.16
N TYR A 61 -22.22 12.53 -11.62
CA TYR A 61 -20.99 12.68 -10.86
C TYR A 61 -21.24 13.35 -9.50
N GLU A 62 -21.99 14.44 -9.46
CA GLU A 62 -22.31 15.17 -8.22
C GLU A 62 -23.15 14.33 -7.25
N THR A 63 -23.97 13.40 -7.75
CA THR A 63 -24.76 12.53 -6.89
C THR A 63 -23.90 11.44 -6.26
N PHE A 64 -22.87 10.95 -6.94
CA PHE A 64 -21.90 9.98 -6.39
C PHE A 64 -20.87 10.66 -5.47
N PHE A 65 -20.33 11.83 -5.86
CA PHE A 65 -19.24 12.53 -5.19
C PHE A 65 -19.70 13.84 -4.53
N SER A 66 -20.85 13.81 -3.86
CA SER A 66 -21.26 14.94 -3.01
C SER A 66 -20.31 15.08 -1.81
N LYS A 67 -20.18 16.30 -1.28
CA LYS A 67 -19.25 16.60 -0.17
C LYS A 67 -19.44 15.67 1.03
N SER A 68 -20.68 15.37 1.43
CA SER A 68 -20.93 14.47 2.58
C SER A 68 -20.55 13.03 2.28
N LYS A 69 -20.83 12.53 1.07
CA LYS A 69 -20.49 11.15 0.67
C LYS A 69 -18.98 10.95 0.61
N VAL A 70 -18.24 11.93 0.08
CA VAL A 70 -16.76 11.88 0.06
C VAL A 70 -16.19 11.83 1.47
N VAL A 71 -16.72 12.64 2.39
CA VAL A 71 -16.29 12.60 3.81
C VAL A 71 -16.56 11.23 4.44
N ILE A 72 -17.73 10.63 4.19
CA ILE A 72 -18.08 9.29 4.69
C ILE A 72 -17.14 8.22 4.14
N ILE A 73 -16.82 8.27 2.83
CA ILE A 73 -15.87 7.35 2.19
C ILE A 73 -14.46 7.50 2.78
N LEU A 74 -13.99 8.74 2.96
CA LEU A 74 -12.67 8.96 3.55
C LEU A 74 -12.61 8.49 5.01
N LEU A 75 -13.67 8.71 5.78
CA LEU A 75 -13.76 8.23 7.15
C LEU A 75 -13.72 6.70 7.22
N SER A 76 -14.42 6.01 6.32
CA SER A 76 -14.39 4.54 6.26
C SER A 76 -13.01 4.01 5.88
N PHE A 77 -12.27 4.72 5.02
CA PHE A 77 -10.88 4.37 4.70
C PHE A 77 -9.94 4.51 5.88
N VAL A 78 -10.10 5.60 6.66
CA VAL A 78 -9.32 5.79 7.89
C VAL A 78 -9.61 4.65 8.87
N ILE A 79 -10.90 4.33 9.11
CA ILE A 79 -11.28 3.24 10.02
C ILE A 79 -10.70 1.90 9.56
N LEU A 80 -10.90 1.53 8.28
CA LEU A 80 -10.40 0.26 7.76
C LEU A 80 -8.87 0.17 7.83
N SER A 81 -8.16 1.22 7.42
CA SER A 81 -6.69 1.24 7.48
C SER A 81 -6.17 1.16 8.93
N THR A 82 -6.82 1.85 9.87
CA THR A 82 -6.49 1.75 11.30
C THR A 82 -6.76 0.34 11.83
N MET A 83 -7.85 -0.32 11.44
CA MET A 83 -8.12 -1.72 11.84
C MET A 83 -7.03 -2.67 11.35
N ILE A 84 -6.56 -2.51 10.10
CA ILE A 84 -5.43 -3.30 9.57
C ILE A 84 -4.13 -3.02 10.33
N GLY A 85 -3.89 -1.77 10.74
CA GLY A 85 -2.76 -1.41 11.59
C GLY A 85 -2.81 -2.08 12.96
N LEU A 86 -3.91 -1.87 13.69
CA LEU A 86 -4.12 -2.37 15.05
C LEU A 86 -4.12 -3.90 15.13
N GLY A 87 -4.51 -4.61 14.07
CA GLY A 87 -4.46 -6.06 14.03
C GLY A 87 -3.05 -6.66 14.17
N ASN A 88 -1.98 -5.85 14.10
CA ASN A 88 -0.62 -6.31 14.37
C ASN A 88 -0.24 -6.34 15.87
N ILE A 89 -1.01 -5.68 16.75
CA ILE A 89 -0.72 -5.61 18.20
C ILE A 89 -0.56 -6.99 18.85
N PRO A 90 -1.42 -8.01 18.57
CA PRO A 90 -1.33 -9.31 19.23
C PRO A 90 -0.07 -10.11 18.91
N PHE A 91 0.76 -9.69 17.95
CA PHE A 91 1.96 -10.44 17.53
C PHE A 91 3.24 -10.05 18.28
N ASN A 92 3.11 -9.30 19.38
CA ASN A 92 4.19 -8.86 20.27
C ASN A 92 5.41 -8.28 19.53
N PRO A 93 5.26 -7.09 18.91
CA PRO A 93 6.36 -6.41 18.25
C PRO A 93 7.48 -6.03 19.21
N SER A 94 8.73 -6.21 18.80
CA SER A 94 9.92 -5.76 19.55
C SER A 94 11.09 -5.47 18.62
N TYR A 95 12.06 -4.70 19.09
CA TYR A 95 13.33 -4.54 18.38
C TYR A 95 14.34 -5.61 18.80
N GLU A 96 14.96 -6.27 17.82
CA GLU A 96 15.98 -7.29 18.03
C GLU A 96 17.10 -7.15 16.99
N ILE A 97 18.26 -7.72 17.29
CA ILE A 97 19.36 -7.84 16.34
C ILE A 97 19.06 -9.04 15.45
N PHE A 98 19.00 -8.82 14.15
CA PHE A 98 18.73 -9.87 13.18
C PHE A 98 20.02 -10.62 12.85
N ASP A 99 20.14 -11.86 13.34
CA ASP A 99 21.37 -12.66 13.36
C ASP A 99 22.08 -12.82 12.01
N LEU A 100 21.34 -12.80 10.90
CA LEU A 100 21.91 -12.98 9.55
C LEU A 100 22.81 -11.81 9.11
N PHE A 101 22.61 -10.61 9.66
CA PHE A 101 23.32 -9.41 9.24
C PHE A 101 23.73 -8.47 10.38
N GLY A 102 23.41 -8.81 11.64
CA GLY A 102 23.74 -7.99 12.81
C GLY A 102 22.94 -6.67 12.91
N TYR A 103 21.85 -6.53 12.15
CA TYR A 103 21.09 -5.28 12.10
C TYR A 103 20.01 -5.20 13.17
N PHE A 104 19.87 -4.03 13.77
CA PHE A 104 18.84 -3.74 14.75
C PHE A 104 17.53 -3.32 14.04
N ILE A 105 16.52 -4.18 14.08
CA ILE A 105 15.24 -3.99 13.35
C ILE A 105 14.04 -4.39 14.22
N PRO A 106 12.85 -3.85 13.95
CA PRO A 106 11.62 -4.32 14.56
C PRO A 106 11.24 -5.69 13.96
N ILE A 107 10.81 -6.62 14.82
CA ILE A 107 10.43 -8.00 14.49
C ILE A 107 9.10 -8.32 15.20
N LEU A 108 8.27 -9.16 14.57
CA LEU A 108 7.07 -9.74 15.16
C LEU A 108 7.40 -11.16 15.65
N LYS A 109 7.15 -11.44 16.93
CA LYS A 109 7.57 -12.71 17.56
C LYS A 109 6.65 -13.89 17.23
N SER A 110 5.38 -13.62 16.97
CA SER A 110 4.42 -14.70 16.74
C SER A 110 4.60 -15.35 15.36
N LYS A 111 4.60 -16.69 15.30
CA LYS A 111 4.57 -17.44 14.03
C LYS A 111 3.29 -17.23 13.23
N SER A 112 2.17 -16.91 13.90
CA SER A 112 0.87 -16.70 13.25
C SER A 112 0.80 -15.40 12.45
N VAL A 113 1.79 -14.51 12.60
CA VAL A 113 1.89 -13.25 11.87
C VAL A 113 1.85 -13.44 10.35
N ILE A 114 2.40 -14.56 9.86
CA ILE A 114 2.49 -14.85 8.43
C ILE A 114 1.09 -14.93 7.81
N TYR A 115 0.11 -15.49 8.52
CA TYR A 115 -1.26 -15.60 8.04
C TYR A 115 -1.94 -14.24 7.97
N TYR A 116 -1.72 -13.40 8.98
CA TYR A 116 -2.27 -12.05 9.00
C TYR A 116 -1.67 -11.18 7.89
N GLN A 117 -0.34 -11.25 7.72
CA GLN A 117 0.36 -10.59 6.62
C GLN A 117 -0.15 -11.06 5.27
N PHE A 118 -0.26 -12.37 5.06
CA PHE A 118 -0.83 -12.93 3.83
C PHE A 118 -2.24 -12.41 3.55
N PHE A 119 -3.10 -12.34 4.57
CA PHE A 119 -4.46 -11.82 4.43
C PHE A 119 -4.45 -10.37 3.93
N TYR A 120 -3.75 -9.45 4.57
CA TYR A 120 -3.83 -8.05 4.14
C TYR A 120 -2.96 -7.73 2.92
N THR A 121 -1.82 -8.39 2.71
CA THR A 121 -0.94 -8.09 1.56
C THR A 121 -1.37 -8.75 0.27
N ILE A 122 -1.79 -10.02 0.32
CA ILE A 122 -2.14 -10.78 -0.89
C ILE A 122 -3.62 -10.68 -1.16
N ILE A 123 -4.46 -10.95 -0.17
CA ILE A 123 -5.91 -10.98 -0.38
C ILE A 123 -6.46 -9.56 -0.47
N LEU A 124 -6.30 -8.74 0.59
CA LEU A 124 -6.90 -7.42 0.62
C LEU A 124 -6.31 -6.48 -0.44
N PHE A 125 -4.98 -6.32 -0.48
CA PHE A 125 -4.37 -5.43 -1.48
C PHE A 125 -4.54 -5.98 -2.90
N GLY A 126 -4.43 -7.29 -3.11
CA GLY A 126 -4.73 -7.93 -4.39
C GLY A 126 -6.12 -7.58 -4.94
N MET A 127 -7.15 -7.69 -4.09
CA MET A 127 -8.51 -7.34 -4.48
C MET A 127 -8.66 -5.85 -4.81
N ILE A 128 -8.04 -4.97 -4.02
CA ILE A 128 -8.07 -3.52 -4.25
C ILE A 128 -7.36 -3.16 -5.57
N SER A 129 -6.22 -3.78 -5.85
CA SER A 129 -5.46 -3.56 -7.08
C SER A 129 -6.22 -4.05 -8.30
N ILE A 130 -6.81 -5.26 -8.26
CA ILE A 130 -7.64 -5.77 -9.35
C ILE A 130 -8.78 -4.80 -9.63
N ALA A 131 -9.51 -4.37 -8.60
CA ALA A 131 -10.59 -3.39 -8.76
C ALA A 131 -10.09 -2.07 -9.36
N THR A 132 -8.96 -1.55 -8.88
CA THR A 132 -8.32 -0.33 -9.39
C THR A 132 -7.99 -0.46 -10.89
N CYS A 133 -7.38 -1.57 -11.28
CA CYS A 133 -7.06 -1.89 -12.67
C CYS A 133 -8.33 -1.99 -13.53
N THR A 134 -9.37 -2.67 -13.05
CA THR A 134 -10.66 -2.77 -13.75
C THR A 134 -11.27 -1.40 -14.00
N PHE A 135 -11.34 -0.52 -12.99
CA PHE A 135 -11.89 0.83 -13.18
C PHE A 135 -11.04 1.69 -14.12
N ASN A 136 -9.71 1.59 -14.07
CA ASN A 136 -8.84 2.30 -15.00
C ASN A 136 -9.03 1.82 -16.45
N VAL A 137 -9.15 0.50 -16.68
CA VAL A 137 -9.44 -0.06 -18.01
C VAL A 137 -10.81 0.38 -18.50
N MET A 138 -11.85 0.32 -17.67
CA MET A 138 -13.19 0.77 -18.03
C MET A 138 -13.21 2.26 -18.39
N ALA A 139 -12.47 3.10 -17.67
CA ALA A 139 -12.34 4.52 -17.99
C ALA A 139 -11.68 4.71 -19.37
N ILE A 140 -10.57 4.02 -19.66
CA ILE A 140 -9.89 4.10 -20.97
C ILE A 140 -10.82 3.66 -22.11
N LEU A 141 -11.51 2.53 -21.94
CA LEU A 141 -12.44 2.01 -22.97
C LEU A 141 -13.58 3.00 -23.24
N THR A 142 -14.10 3.64 -22.18
CA THR A 142 -15.16 4.65 -22.31
C THR A 142 -14.67 5.87 -23.07
N ILE A 143 -13.47 6.40 -22.74
CA ILE A 143 -12.85 7.50 -23.48
C ILE A 143 -12.65 7.12 -24.96
N LYS A 144 -12.09 5.94 -25.23
CA LYS A 144 -11.84 5.48 -26.60
C LYS A 144 -13.11 5.41 -27.44
N LYS A 145 -14.24 4.99 -26.85
CA LYS A 145 -15.55 4.96 -27.52
C LYS A 145 -16.08 6.36 -27.83
N LEU A 146 -15.90 7.32 -26.93
CA LEU A 146 -16.32 8.71 -27.14
C LEU A 146 -15.50 9.37 -28.27
N ASN A 147 -14.20 9.09 -28.34
CA ASN A 147 -13.29 9.63 -29.36
C ASN A 147 -13.56 9.12 -30.78
N GLN A 148 -14.17 7.94 -30.94
CA GLN A 148 -14.56 7.46 -32.26
C GLN A 148 -15.68 8.30 -32.89
N ASN A 149 -16.43 9.06 -32.07
CA ASN A 149 -17.59 9.84 -32.50
C ASN A 149 -17.34 11.35 -32.62
N GLY A 150 -16.11 11.85 -32.40
CA GLY A 150 -15.79 13.27 -32.45
C GLY A 150 -14.29 13.57 -32.62
N ASN A 151 -13.95 14.79 -33.06
CA ASN A 151 -12.56 15.19 -33.30
C ASN A 151 -11.99 16.04 -32.12
N LYS A 152 -10.75 15.71 -31.69
CA LYS A 152 -9.95 16.18 -30.51
C LYS A 152 -10.18 15.36 -29.21
N GLN A 153 -9.17 15.10 -28.34
CA GLN A 153 -8.23 16.10 -27.77
C GLN A 153 -6.98 15.54 -27.05
N LYS A 154 -5.86 16.30 -27.04
CA LYS A 154 -4.60 16.02 -26.30
C LYS A 154 -4.78 15.70 -24.80
N ARG A 155 -5.87 16.15 -24.16
CA ARG A 155 -6.15 15.97 -22.73
C ARG A 155 -6.47 14.51 -22.37
N GLU A 156 -7.05 13.75 -23.29
CA GLU A 156 -7.40 12.34 -23.09
C GLU A 156 -6.17 11.44 -23.06
N LEU A 157 -5.14 11.79 -23.84
CA LEU A 157 -3.86 11.09 -23.87
C LEU A 157 -3.18 11.13 -22.49
N TYR A 158 -3.25 12.25 -21.76
CA TYR A 158 -2.74 12.33 -20.39
C TYR A 158 -3.47 11.40 -19.43
N TYR A 159 -4.79 11.22 -19.57
CA TYR A 159 -5.54 10.28 -18.72
C TYR A 159 -5.15 8.83 -18.99
N ILE A 160 -4.96 8.46 -20.26
CA ILE A 160 -4.50 7.12 -20.64
C ILE A 160 -3.10 6.88 -20.09
N ILE A 161 -2.15 7.81 -20.28
CA ILE A 161 -0.79 7.73 -19.74
C ILE A 161 -0.82 7.54 -18.23
N TYR A 162 -1.60 8.35 -17.52
CA TYR A 162 -1.70 8.24 -16.06
C TYR A 162 -2.30 6.89 -15.62
N SER A 163 -3.32 6.39 -16.32
CA SER A 163 -3.91 5.07 -16.00
C SER A 163 -2.90 3.93 -16.22
N ILE A 164 -2.09 4.00 -17.28
CA ILE A 164 -0.99 3.06 -17.54
C ILE A 164 0.07 3.17 -16.43
N PHE A 165 0.44 4.38 -16.04
CA PHE A 165 1.39 4.62 -14.97
C PHE A 165 0.93 4.05 -13.63
N ILE A 166 -0.35 4.24 -13.26
CA ILE A 166 -0.94 3.59 -12.09
C ILE A 166 -0.85 2.08 -12.20
N PHE A 167 -1.24 1.50 -13.34
CA PHE A 167 -1.20 0.05 -13.55
C PHE A 167 0.21 -0.50 -13.31
N ILE A 168 1.22 0.12 -13.92
CA ILE A 168 2.63 -0.26 -13.78
C ILE A 168 3.06 -0.14 -12.31
N THR A 169 2.71 0.96 -11.63
CA THR A 169 3.11 1.20 -10.25
C THR A 169 2.47 0.19 -9.29
N VAL A 170 1.16 -0.05 -9.42
CA VAL A 170 0.45 -1.05 -8.61
C VAL A 170 1.04 -2.44 -8.85
N PHE A 171 1.31 -2.80 -10.10
CA PHE A 171 1.95 -4.07 -10.44
C PHE A 171 3.33 -4.24 -9.78
N PHE A 172 4.19 -3.23 -9.84
CA PHE A 172 5.50 -3.29 -9.18
C PHE A 172 5.38 -3.39 -7.65
N VAL A 173 4.45 -2.65 -7.04
CA VAL A 173 4.22 -2.70 -5.60
C VAL A 173 3.72 -4.09 -5.17
N GLU A 174 2.79 -4.69 -5.91
CA GLU A 174 2.31 -6.04 -5.62
C GLU A 174 3.39 -7.11 -5.83
N ALA A 175 4.13 -7.03 -6.94
CA ALA A 175 5.25 -7.91 -7.20
C ALA A 175 6.29 -7.82 -6.07
N TYR A 176 6.59 -6.61 -5.60
CA TYR A 176 7.46 -6.39 -4.45
C TYR A 176 6.93 -7.09 -3.18
N PHE A 177 5.64 -6.94 -2.85
CA PHE A 177 5.05 -7.60 -1.69
C PHE A 177 5.06 -9.13 -1.79
N ILE A 178 4.76 -9.69 -2.97
CA ILE A 178 4.81 -11.13 -3.22
C ILE A 178 6.25 -11.64 -3.07
N CYS A 179 7.21 -10.99 -3.71
CA CYS A 179 8.63 -11.35 -3.62
C CYS A 179 9.13 -11.28 -2.18
N ARG A 180 8.76 -10.23 -1.42
CA ARG A 180 9.09 -10.09 0.00
C ARG A 180 8.48 -11.21 0.84
N PHE A 181 7.22 -11.59 0.59
CA PHE A 181 6.57 -12.68 1.30
C PHE A 181 7.26 -14.03 1.04
N ILE A 182 7.59 -14.31 -0.22
CA ILE A 182 8.35 -15.51 -0.62
C ILE A 182 9.73 -15.51 0.06
N ALA A 183 10.44 -14.37 0.04
CA ALA A 183 11.75 -14.23 0.66
C ALA A 183 11.74 -14.55 2.16
N LEU A 184 10.75 -14.01 2.89
CA LEU A 184 10.57 -14.25 4.31
C LEU A 184 10.23 -15.72 4.61
N LYS A 185 9.38 -16.34 3.79
CA LYS A 185 8.96 -17.74 3.99
C LYS A 185 10.08 -18.73 3.71
N TYR A 186 10.82 -18.54 2.62
CA TYR A 186 11.84 -19.48 2.15
C TYR A 186 13.26 -19.09 2.57
N LYS A 187 13.44 -17.99 3.32
CA LYS A 187 14.74 -17.44 3.74
C LYS A 187 15.73 -17.29 2.57
N ILE A 188 15.24 -16.93 1.38
CA ILE A 188 16.07 -16.84 0.18
C ILE A 188 16.95 -15.59 0.28
N LYS A 189 18.25 -15.79 0.48
CA LYS A 189 19.24 -14.74 0.74
C LYS A 189 19.20 -13.61 -0.30
N PHE A 190 19.12 -13.95 -1.58
CA PHE A 190 19.07 -12.97 -2.69
C PHE A 190 17.89 -11.98 -2.59
N PHE A 191 16.68 -12.45 -2.30
CA PHE A 191 15.53 -11.55 -2.17
C PHE A 191 15.54 -10.77 -0.85
N ILE A 192 16.20 -11.28 0.19
CA ILE A 192 16.43 -10.55 1.43
C ILE A 192 17.39 -9.37 1.16
N ASP A 193 18.43 -9.58 0.36
CA ASP A 193 19.41 -8.56 -0.03
C ASP A 193 18.77 -7.47 -0.94
N ILE A 194 17.87 -7.85 -1.85
CA ILE A 194 17.10 -6.87 -2.65
C ILE A 194 16.15 -6.05 -1.76
N ASN A 195 15.40 -6.70 -0.87
CA ASN A 195 14.56 -6.00 0.10
C ASN A 195 15.38 -5.08 1.01
N TYR A 196 16.63 -5.45 1.27
CA TYR A 196 17.56 -4.65 2.03
C TYR A 196 17.98 -3.39 1.26
N PHE A 197 18.40 -3.52 -0.01
CA PHE A 197 18.78 -2.38 -0.86
C PHE A 197 17.67 -1.32 -0.94
N PHE A 198 16.42 -1.74 -1.14
CA PHE A 198 15.25 -0.84 -1.18
C PHE A 198 14.89 -0.18 0.15
N ASN A 199 15.42 -0.65 1.28
CA ASN A 199 15.19 -0.08 2.61
C ASN A 199 16.43 0.67 3.16
N VAL A 200 17.53 0.74 2.40
CA VAL A 200 18.79 1.41 2.76
C VAL A 200 18.96 2.74 2.03
N VAL A 201 18.44 2.86 0.81
CA VAL A 201 18.32 4.11 0.03
C VAL A 201 17.02 4.81 0.39
#